data_AF-A0A1C6E9I7-F1
#
_entry.id   AF-A0A1C6E9I7-F1
#
_cell.length_a   1.000
_cell.length_b   1.000
_cell.length_c   1.000
_cell.angle_alpha   90.00
_cell.angle_beta   90.00
_cell.angle_gamma   90.00
#
_symmetry.space_group_name_H-M   'P 1'
#
loop_
_entity.id
_entity.type
_entity.pdbx_description
1 polymer ?
#
loop_
_entity_poly.entity_id
_entity_poly.type
_entity_poly.pdbx_seq_one_letter_code
_entity_poly.pdbx_strand_id
1 'polypeptide(L)' 'MKHTDHTLCWHCRHAVPTKDKITGEYLTGCAWSIDRRPVEGWRTCQHRMYEAQKGGMIHSYTVTECPEFEEG' A
#
# COMPACT_ATOMS: atom_id res chain seq x y z
N MET A 1 13.87 -0.43 -20.95
CA MET A 1 12.72 0.39 -20.49
C MET A 1 13.08 0.91 -19.12
N LYS A 2 13.09 2.24 -18.93
CA LYS A 2 13.54 2.85 -17.67
C LYS A 2 12.49 2.59 -16.60
N HIS A 3 12.93 2.04 -15.47
CA HIS A 3 12.14 1.80 -14.27
C HIS A 3 11.32 3.05 -13.88
N THR A 4 10.01 2.96 -13.97
CA THR A 4 9.12 3.80 -13.15
C THR A 4 8.68 2.94 -11.97
N ASP A 5 9.57 2.83 -10.96
CA ASP A 5 9.41 2.09 -9.70
C ASP A 5 8.36 2.73 -8.75
N HIS A 6 7.32 3.36 -9.29
CA HIS A 6 6.27 4.00 -8.49
C HIS A 6 5.10 3.03 -8.36
N THR A 7 4.72 2.70 -7.12
CA THR A 7 3.52 1.90 -6.85
C THR A 7 2.29 2.57 -7.44
N LEU A 8 1.40 1.77 -8.04
CA LEU A 8 0.11 2.22 -8.58
C LEU A 8 -0.67 3.04 -7.53
N CYS A 9 -0.47 2.74 -6.25
CA CYS A 9 -1.06 3.46 -5.14
C CYS A 9 -0.76 4.96 -5.15
N TRP A 10 0.36 5.45 -5.70
CA TRP A 10 0.63 6.90 -5.69
C TRP A 10 -0.38 7.74 -6.48
N HIS A 11 -1.14 7.09 -7.36
CA HIS A 11 -2.15 7.72 -8.22
C HIS A 11 -3.58 7.36 -7.81
N CYS A 12 -3.76 6.73 -6.65
CA CYS A 12 -5.06 6.23 -6.20
C CYS A 12 -5.65 7.13 -5.13
N ARG A 13 -6.93 7.47 -5.25
CA ARG A 13 -7.65 8.24 -4.22
C ARG A 13 -7.70 7.52 -2.86
N HIS A 14 -7.53 6.20 -2.84
CA HIS A 14 -7.52 5.36 -1.63
C HIS A 14 -6.12 5.21 -1.00
N ALA A 15 -5.09 5.85 -1.57
CA ALA A 15 -3.68 5.68 -1.16
C ALA A 15 -3.38 6.12 0.27
N VAL A 16 -4.02 7.22 0.70
CA VAL A 16 -3.82 7.79 2.02
C VAL A 16 -5.08 7.51 2.85
N PRO A 17 -4.99 6.60 3.84
CA PRO A 17 -6.12 6.32 4.68
C PRO A 17 -6.33 7.47 5.66
N THR A 18 -7.58 7.90 5.80
CA THR A 18 -7.99 8.93 6.78
C THR A 18 -8.99 8.33 7.74
N LYS A 19 -8.96 8.79 8.99
CA LYS A 19 -9.87 8.34 10.04
C LYS A 19 -10.79 9.45 10.49
N ASP A 20 -12.03 9.09 10.78
CA ASP A 20 -12.90 9.90 11.61
C ASP A 20 -12.27 10.02 13.01
N LYS A 21 -12.14 11.25 13.50
CA LYS A 21 -11.44 11.52 14.77
C LYS A 21 -12.29 11.17 16.00
N ILE A 22 -13.61 11.04 15.84
CA ILE A 22 -14.57 10.75 16.90
C ILE A 22 -14.81 9.24 16.98
N THR A 23 -15.13 8.60 15.85
CA THR A 23 -15.46 7.16 15.82
C THR A 23 -14.22 6.28 15.67
N GLY A 24 -13.14 6.82 15.08
CA GLY A 24 -11.91 6.07 14.77
C GLY A 24 -12.00 5.20 13.51
N GLU A 25 -13.14 5.24 12.81
CA GLU A 25 -13.37 4.50 11.58
C GLU A 25 -12.62 5.11 10.39
N TYR A 26 -12.26 4.28 9.41
CA TYR A 26 -11.61 4.76 8.20
C TYR A 26 -12.64 5.40 7.25
N LEU A 27 -12.41 6.66 6.88
CA LEU A 27 -13.20 7.41 5.90
C LEU A 27 -12.67 7.20 4.48
N THR A 28 -11.37 7.03 4.35
CA THR A 28 -10.68 6.66 3.11
C THR A 28 -9.63 5.60 3.40
N GLY A 29 -9.24 4.88 2.36
CA GLY A 29 -8.27 3.80 2.46
C GLY A 29 -8.82 2.51 1.88
N CYS A 30 -7.91 1.66 1.39
CA CYS A 30 -8.18 0.29 0.98
C CYS A 30 -7.45 -0.67 1.92
N ALA A 31 -7.73 -1.97 1.82
CA ALA A 31 -7.05 -2.99 2.64
C ALA A 31 -5.52 -2.82 2.61
N TRP A 32 -4.96 -2.51 1.43
CA TRP A 32 -3.53 -2.25 1.29
C TRP A 32 -3.05 -1.01 2.06
N SER A 33 -3.70 0.15 1.89
CA SER A 33 -3.21 1.39 2.49
C SER A 33 -3.41 1.43 4.01
N ILE A 34 -4.42 0.71 4.50
CA ILE A 34 -4.73 0.54 5.92
C ILE A 34 -3.73 -0.43 6.58
N ASP A 35 -3.60 -1.65 6.06
CA ASP A 35 -2.84 -2.72 6.72
C ASP A 35 -1.36 -2.75 6.32
N ARG A 36 -1.01 -2.10 5.19
CA ARG A 36 0.34 -2.05 4.61
C ARG A 36 0.92 -3.44 4.36
N ARG A 37 0.08 -4.35 3.85
CA ARG A 37 0.42 -5.76 3.58
C ARG A 37 -0.14 -6.20 2.22
N PRO A 38 0.48 -7.19 1.57
CA PRO A 38 -0.11 -7.89 0.42
C PRO A 38 -1.55 -8.29 0.67
N VAL A 39 -2.42 -7.86 -0.25
CA VAL A 39 -3.84 -8.21 -0.26
C VAL A 39 -4.01 -9.36 -1.24
N GLU A 40 -4.76 -10.39 -0.85
CA GLU A 40 -5.05 -11.52 -1.72
C GLU A 40 -5.75 -11.06 -3.01
N GLY A 41 -5.32 -11.60 -4.15
CA GLY A 41 -5.84 -11.22 -5.46
C GLY A 41 -5.22 -9.94 -6.07
N TRP A 42 -4.42 -9.18 -5.32
CA TRP A 42 -3.68 -8.03 -5.86
C TRP A 42 -2.33 -8.49 -6.41
N ARG A 43 -1.82 -7.83 -7.46
CA ARG A 43 -0.46 -8.11 -7.96
C ARG A 43 0.51 -7.15 -7.33
N THR A 44 1.54 -7.73 -6.71
CA THR A 44 2.59 -6.99 -6.03
C THR A 44 3.96 -7.50 -6.43
N CYS A 45 4.92 -6.59 -6.57
CA CYS A 45 6.34 -6.92 -6.73
C CYS A 45 7.08 -6.66 -5.41
N GLN A 46 7.78 -7.66 -4.87
CA GLN A 46 8.65 -7.49 -3.71
C GLN A 46 10.05 -7.03 -4.16
N HIS A 47 10.57 -5.95 -3.59
CA HIS A 47 11.83 -5.34 -4.04
C HIS A 47 13.00 -5.57 -3.09
N ARG A 48 12.79 -5.36 -1.78
CA ARG A 48 13.89 -5.35 -0.81
C ARG A 48 13.43 -5.84 0.55
N MET A 49 14.29 -6.65 1.19
CA MET A 49 14.21 -6.96 2.61
C MET A 49 15.20 -6.08 3.36
N TYR A 50 14.76 -5.47 4.45
CA TYR A 50 15.60 -4.66 5.34
C TYR A 50 15.41 -5.12 6.77
N GLU A 51 16.48 -5.13 7.54
CA GLU A 51 16.39 -5.38 8.97
C GLU A 51 15.76 -4.19 9.68
N ALA A 52 14.76 -4.45 10.49
CA ALA A 52 14.13 -3.45 11.33
C ALA A 52 15.08 -3.05 12.47
N GLN A 53 15.09 -1.77 12.84
CA GLN A 53 15.91 -1.25 13.94
C GLN A 53 15.64 -1.93 15.30
N LYS A 54 14.47 -2.55 15.49
CA LYS A 54 14.09 -3.27 16.72
C LYS A 54 14.16 -4.80 16.57
N GLY A 55 14.86 -5.30 15.55
CA GLY A 55 14.88 -6.72 15.18
C GLY A 55 13.70 -7.11 14.30
N GLY A 56 13.92 -8.09 13.41
CA GLY A 56 12.97 -8.57 12.41
C GLY A 56 13.28 -8.10 10.98
N MET A 57 12.65 -8.73 9.99
CA MET A 57 12.76 -8.33 8.57
C MET A 57 11.52 -7.57 8.13
N ILE A 58 11.71 -6.46 7.43
CA ILE A 58 10.66 -5.71 6.76
C ILE A 58 10.80 -5.95 5.27
N HIS A 59 9.66 -6.21 4.62
CA HIS A 59 9.56 -6.44 3.19
C HIS A 59 8.96 -5.20 2.52
N SER A 60 9.64 -4.68 1.52
CA SER A 60 9.10 -3.63 0.64
C SER A 60 8.42 -4.28 -0.57
N TYR A 61 7.21 -3.80 -0.82
CA TYR A 61 6.36 -4.24 -1.92
C TYR A 61 5.83 -3.03 -2.69
N THR A 62 5.62 -3.23 -3.98
CA THR A 62 4.98 -2.29 -4.91
C THR A 62 3.73 -2.93 -5.46
N VAL A 63 2.59 -2.25 -5.41
CA VAL A 63 1.34 -2.73 -6.03
C VAL A 63 1.37 -2.36 -7.51
N THR A 64 1.21 -3.35 -8.38
CA THR A 64 1.18 -3.17 -9.83
C THR A 64 -0.21 -3.36 -10.42
N GLU A 65 -1.07 -4.17 -9.78
CA GLU A 65 -2.50 -4.27 -10.12
C GLU A 65 -3.33 -4.35 -8.84
N CYS A 66 -4.38 -3.52 -8.77
CA CYS A 66 -5.28 -3.37 -7.64
C CYS A 66 -6.73 -3.29 -8.16
N PRO A 67 -7.63 -4.21 -7.77
CA PRO A 67 -9.05 -4.16 -8.15
C PRO A 67 -9.82 -2.95 -7.61
N GLU A 68 -9.34 -2.36 -6.51
CA GLU A 68 -9.92 -1.18 -5.86
C GLU A 68 -9.27 0.13 -6.32
N PHE A 69 -8.48 0.08 -7.39
CA PHE A 69 -7.81 1.26 -7.93
C PHE A 69 -8.84 2.22 -8.52
N GLU A 70 -8.80 3.45 -8.05
CA GLU A 70 -9.54 4.56 -8.61
C GLU A 70 -8.61 5.78 -8.65
N GLU A 71 -8.44 6.34 -9.85
CA GLU A 71 -7.53 7.46 -10.09
C GLU A 71 -7.93 8.70 -9.26
N GLY A 72 -6.97 9.34 -8.59
CA GLY A 72 -7.20 10.59 -7.85
C GLY A 72 -6.16 10.96 -6.81
#